data_AF-A0A7L2VJM5-F1
#
_entry.id   AF-A0A7L2VJM5-F1
#
_cell.length_a   1.000
_cell.length_b   1.000
_cell.length_c   1.000
_cell.angle_alpha   90.00
_cell.angle_beta   90.00
_cell.angle_gamma   90.00
#
_symmetry.space_group_name_H-M   'P 1'
#
loop_
_entity.id
_entity.type
_entity.pdbx_description
1 polymer ?
#
loop_
_entity_poly.entity_id
_entity_poly.type
_entity_poly.pdbx_seq_one_letter_code
_entity_poly.pdbx_strand_id
1 'polypeptide(L)'
;TKVALFSCASGSSLRCPTVLKKRVCSTAPASRASLISLWPSSRTFPGGSAPTPPSSLPQLGCPRAASHPSLLSPGAAFSYHSPIPAELRSTAGTEGGGGGSRGLFCFSAGASRSFSGGSTRTGLRRSARTPRRPDIASRAPRGRNKERPSPGASLPSAAIAEASSPAGDGRSRVTSRDVTAPAAMGARRALHFVFKVGDRGRTARFYRELLGMNVLRHEEFEEGCKAACNGPYDGKWSKTMVGYGPEDNHFVAELTYNYGIGDYRLGNDFLGITLVSSQAVSNAKKMGWPLKEVTTGVFEAEAPGGYKFYLEDKKQLKEDPVLKVTLGVSDLQKSVNYWSDLLGMKIYEKDEGKQRALLGYADNQCKLELKSVGGAVDHGTAFGRIAFSCAKEELPKIEALMKKENQKILTPLVSLDTPGKATVQVIILADPDGHEICFVGDEAFRDLSKVDPNGDKLLDDAMAADKSDTWFAAQKKKKASA
;
A
#
# COMPACT_ATOMS: atom_id res chain seq x y z
N THR A 1 80.83 -24.69 -24.06
CA THR A 1 80.02 -23.45 -24.15
C THR A 1 78.59 -23.81 -24.52
N LYS A 2 77.59 -23.32 -23.76
CA LYS A 2 76.11 -23.46 -23.94
C LYS A 2 75.45 -24.85 -23.75
N VAL A 3 74.18 -24.78 -23.34
CA VAL A 3 73.20 -25.78 -22.80
C VAL A 3 71.79 -25.26 -23.21
N ALA A 4 70.68 -25.98 -23.36
CA ALA A 4 70.26 -27.40 -23.15
C ALA A 4 69.91 -28.08 -24.50
N LEU A 5 69.57 -29.37 -24.68
CA LEU A 5 68.81 -30.42 -23.94
C LEU A 5 67.26 -30.37 -24.06
N PHE A 6 66.75 -31.18 -25.00
CA PHE A 6 65.38 -31.76 -25.03
C PHE A 6 65.35 -33.09 -24.25
N SER A 7 64.19 -33.52 -23.75
CA SER A 7 63.92 -34.95 -23.49
C SER A 7 62.41 -35.27 -23.42
N CYS A 8 62.04 -36.52 -23.70
CA CYS A 8 60.66 -37.02 -23.76
C CYS A 8 60.44 -38.28 -22.88
N ALA A 9 59.24 -38.38 -22.31
CA ALA A 9 58.39 -39.57 -22.11
C ALA A 9 58.91 -40.89 -21.49
N SER A 10 58.27 -41.29 -20.37
CA SER A 10 57.85 -42.66 -19.93
C SER A 10 57.36 -42.57 -18.46
N GLY A 11 56.50 -43.42 -17.87
CA GLY A 11 55.61 -44.47 -18.37
C GLY A 11 54.94 -45.25 -17.20
N SER A 12 53.61 -45.46 -17.25
CA SER A 12 52.83 -46.58 -16.64
C SER A 12 52.65 -46.80 -15.11
N SER A 13 51.41 -46.49 -14.65
CA SER A 13 50.45 -47.41 -13.96
C SER A 13 50.32 -47.55 -12.41
N LEU A 14 49.03 -47.66 -12.00
CA LEU A 14 48.44 -48.51 -10.93
C LEU A 14 48.63 -48.23 -9.41
N ARG A 15 47.61 -47.62 -8.76
CA ARG A 15 46.64 -48.25 -7.80
C ARG A 15 45.87 -47.22 -6.94
N CYS A 16 44.63 -47.54 -6.54
CA CYS A 16 43.85 -46.81 -5.53
C CYS A 16 44.39 -47.06 -4.11
N PRO A 17 44.00 -46.21 -3.13
CA PRO A 17 43.25 -46.77 -2.01
C PRO A 17 42.06 -45.92 -1.53
N THR A 18 41.07 -46.61 -0.99
CA THR A 18 39.88 -46.08 -0.30
C THR A 18 40.23 -45.64 1.13
N VAL A 19 39.81 -44.45 1.59
CA VAL A 19 39.85 -44.07 3.02
C VAL A 19 38.55 -43.38 3.45
N LEU A 20 38.05 -43.77 4.62
CA LEU A 20 36.80 -43.32 5.24
C LEU A 20 36.83 -41.81 5.60
N LYS A 21 35.74 -41.09 5.31
CA LYS A 21 35.42 -39.84 6.03
C LYS A 21 34.64 -40.17 7.31
N LYS A 22 35.32 -40.13 8.46
CA LYS A 22 34.66 -40.11 9.78
C LYS A 22 33.91 -38.79 9.98
N ARG A 23 32.72 -38.85 10.59
CA ARG A 23 32.06 -37.67 11.15
C ARG A 23 32.89 -37.11 12.31
N VAL A 24 33.08 -35.80 12.34
CA VAL A 24 33.51 -35.05 13.53
C VAL A 24 32.56 -33.86 13.66
N CYS A 25 31.92 -33.71 14.81
CA CYS A 25 31.17 -32.50 15.13
C CYS A 25 32.16 -31.36 15.42
N SER A 26 31.98 -30.22 14.77
CA SER A 26 32.59 -28.96 15.20
C SER A 26 31.48 -27.95 15.50
N THR A 27 31.54 -27.37 16.69
CA THR A 27 30.61 -26.38 17.22
C THR A 27 30.67 -25.07 16.45
N ALA A 28 29.51 -24.44 16.21
CA ALA A 28 29.43 -23.12 15.59
C ALA A 28 29.97 -22.01 16.52
N PRO A 29 30.59 -20.94 15.98
CA PRO A 29 30.99 -19.79 16.77
C PRO A 29 29.77 -18.94 17.15
N ALA A 30 29.72 -18.47 18.40
CA ALA A 30 28.61 -17.68 18.92
C ALA A 30 28.59 -16.25 18.36
N SER A 31 27.41 -15.82 17.90
CA SER A 31 27.16 -14.48 17.39
C SER A 31 27.25 -13.41 18.49
N ARG A 32 27.92 -12.28 18.21
CA ARG A 32 27.87 -11.08 19.06
C ARG A 32 26.46 -10.47 19.03
N ALA A 33 25.74 -10.57 20.13
CA ALA A 33 24.56 -9.73 20.37
C ALA A 33 25.00 -8.37 20.91
N SER A 34 24.58 -7.28 20.25
CA SER A 34 24.75 -5.93 20.79
C SER A 34 23.69 -5.67 21.86
N LEU A 35 24.15 -5.48 23.10
CA LEU A 35 23.30 -5.13 24.24
C LEU A 35 22.76 -3.70 24.09
N ILE A 36 21.43 -3.55 23.99
CA ILE A 36 20.76 -2.27 24.24
C ILE A 36 20.53 -2.17 25.76
N SER A 37 21.16 -1.18 26.38
CA SER A 37 21.08 -0.94 27.82
C SER A 37 19.78 -0.25 28.21
N LEU A 38 18.94 -0.95 28.98
CA LEU A 38 17.87 -0.31 29.76
C LEU A 38 18.49 0.38 30.98
N TRP A 39 18.27 1.68 31.14
CA TRP A 39 18.60 2.45 32.33
C TRP A 39 17.33 2.81 33.10
N PRO A 40 17.11 2.27 34.31
CA PRO A 40 16.20 2.87 35.28
C PRO A 40 16.91 4.01 36.02
N SER A 41 16.27 5.17 36.13
CA SER A 41 16.79 6.28 36.95
C SER A 41 16.41 6.06 38.42
N SER A 42 17.41 5.88 39.29
CA SER A 42 17.25 6.03 40.73
C SER A 42 18.53 6.61 41.34
N ARG A 43 18.39 7.73 42.07
CA ARG A 43 19.44 8.25 42.96
C ARG A 43 19.13 7.82 44.38
N THR A 44 20.11 7.23 45.04
CA THR A 44 20.13 6.91 46.47
C THR A 44 20.71 8.06 47.29
N PHE A 45 20.34 8.17 48.58
CA PHE A 45 21.18 8.45 49.76
C PHE A 45 20.27 8.60 51.04
N PRO A 46 20.76 8.40 52.29
CA PRO A 46 20.67 7.06 52.91
C PRO A 46 20.09 7.01 54.34
N GLY A 47 19.88 5.78 54.84
CA GLY A 47 20.16 5.40 56.24
C GLY A 47 18.99 5.40 57.24
N GLY A 48 18.80 4.28 57.95
CA GLY A 48 17.88 4.16 59.09
C GLY A 48 17.45 2.70 59.36
N SER A 49 17.60 2.21 60.60
CA SER A 49 17.46 0.79 60.98
C SER A 49 16.14 0.42 61.68
N ALA A 50 15.63 -0.79 61.38
CA ALA A 50 14.77 -1.77 62.11
C ALA A 50 14.23 -1.52 63.56
N PRO A 51 13.24 -2.30 64.09
CA PRO A 51 12.12 -3.08 63.48
C PRO A 51 10.72 -2.94 64.19
N THR A 52 9.75 -3.78 63.75
CA THR A 52 8.36 -4.17 64.18
C THR A 52 7.99 -4.20 65.71
N PRO A 53 6.70 -4.35 66.18
CA PRO A 53 5.56 -5.12 65.60
C PRO A 53 4.12 -4.51 65.85
N PRO A 54 2.95 -5.23 66.03
CA PRO A 54 1.74 -4.91 65.25
C PRO A 54 0.36 -4.78 65.99
N SER A 55 -0.68 -4.32 65.26
CA SER A 55 -2.12 -4.41 65.58
C SER A 55 -2.95 -3.88 64.39
N SER A 56 -4.24 -4.17 64.15
CA SER A 56 -5.13 -5.30 64.49
C SER A 56 -6.39 -5.23 63.59
N LEU A 57 -7.00 -6.38 63.26
CA LEU A 57 -8.23 -6.55 62.44
C LEU A 57 -9.50 -5.95 63.11
N PRO A 58 -10.61 -5.66 62.37
CA PRO A 58 -11.60 -6.71 62.03
C PRO A 58 -12.25 -6.64 60.62
N GLN A 59 -12.91 -7.75 60.29
CA GLN A 59 -13.68 -8.01 59.06
C GLN A 59 -15.16 -7.60 59.17
N LEU A 60 -15.86 -7.56 58.03
CA LEU A 60 -17.26 -7.95 57.75
C LEU A 60 -17.54 -7.61 56.26
N GLY A 61 -18.28 -8.35 55.42
CA GLY A 61 -18.92 -9.67 55.54
C GLY A 61 -19.94 -9.85 54.39
N CYS A 62 -19.77 -10.84 53.50
CA CYS A 62 -20.76 -11.19 52.47
C CYS A 62 -21.72 -12.28 52.96
N PRO A 63 -22.95 -12.33 52.41
CA PRO A 63 -23.51 -13.62 52.01
C PRO A 63 -24.11 -13.65 50.58
N ARG A 64 -24.70 -14.79 50.24
CA ARG A 64 -24.84 -15.36 48.88
C ARG A 64 -26.27 -15.36 48.31
N ALA A 65 -26.33 -15.24 46.97
CA ALA A 65 -27.05 -16.08 46.00
C ALA A 65 -28.60 -16.02 45.77
N ALA A 66 -28.90 -16.11 44.46
CA ALA A 66 -30.00 -16.81 43.77
C ALA A 66 -31.46 -16.28 43.86
N SER A 67 -31.99 -15.79 42.73
CA SER A 67 -32.91 -16.55 41.84
C SER A 67 -33.52 -15.68 40.73
N HIS A 68 -33.84 -16.28 39.57
CA HIS A 68 -34.77 -15.74 38.57
C HIS A 68 -36.19 -16.27 38.88
N PRO A 69 -37.27 -15.55 38.49
CA PRO A 69 -37.92 -15.91 37.23
C PRO A 69 -38.41 -14.71 36.37
N SER A 70 -38.68 -15.00 35.11
CA SER A 70 -39.26 -14.11 34.09
C SER A 70 -40.76 -13.87 34.30
N LEU A 71 -41.31 -12.74 33.80
CA LEU A 71 -42.67 -12.66 33.24
C LEU A 71 -42.92 -11.33 32.45
N LEU A 72 -43.86 -11.44 31.51
CA LEU A 72 -44.56 -10.48 30.63
C LEU A 72 -44.92 -9.10 31.28
N SER A 73 -45.21 -7.97 30.62
CA SER A 73 -45.65 -7.64 29.23
C SER A 73 -45.50 -6.10 28.94
N PRO A 74 -45.86 -5.55 27.75
CA PRO A 74 -45.38 -4.22 27.27
C PRO A 74 -46.35 -3.02 27.37
N GLY A 75 -45.78 -1.80 27.27
CA GLY A 75 -46.44 -0.50 27.04
C GLY A 75 -45.42 0.64 27.26
N ALA A 76 -45.47 1.82 26.62
CA ALA A 76 -46.39 2.35 25.61
C ALA A 76 -45.66 3.29 24.63
N ALA A 77 -46.26 3.58 23.48
CA ALA A 77 -45.69 4.49 22.47
C ALA A 77 -45.92 5.97 22.82
N PHE A 78 -44.98 6.83 22.42
CA PHE A 78 -45.21 8.28 22.30
C PHE A 78 -44.85 8.74 20.89
N SER A 79 -45.88 9.04 20.11
CA SER A 79 -45.76 9.71 18.80
C SER A 79 -46.26 11.13 18.94
N TYR A 80 -45.38 12.12 18.72
CA TYR A 80 -45.79 13.52 18.65
C TYR A 80 -46.30 13.84 17.24
N HIS A 81 -47.59 14.17 17.14
CA HIS A 81 -48.17 14.88 16.01
C HIS A 81 -48.18 16.38 16.30
N SER A 82 -47.88 17.19 15.29
CA SER A 82 -48.37 18.57 15.15
C SER A 82 -48.57 18.91 13.66
N PRO A 83 -49.49 19.84 13.31
CA PRO A 83 -50.19 19.80 12.02
C PRO A 83 -49.71 20.80 10.96
N ILE A 84 -50.11 20.53 9.72
CA ILE A 84 -50.04 21.43 8.56
C ILE A 84 -51.37 22.21 8.44
N PRO A 85 -51.36 23.51 8.11
CA PRO A 85 -52.51 24.21 7.53
C PRO A 85 -52.46 24.25 5.99
N ALA A 86 -53.61 24.03 5.35
CA ALA A 86 -53.90 24.50 3.98
C ALA A 86 -54.29 26.00 4.02
N GLU A 87 -54.54 26.77 2.94
CA GLU A 87 -54.87 26.47 1.53
C GLU A 87 -54.27 27.53 0.58
N LEU A 88 -54.22 27.25 -0.73
CA LEU A 88 -55.04 27.96 -1.73
C LEU A 88 -54.96 27.27 -3.12
N ARG A 89 -56.12 26.91 -3.70
CA ARG A 89 -56.35 26.76 -5.16
C ARG A 89 -57.03 28.06 -5.64
N SER A 90 -57.21 28.40 -6.91
CA SER A 90 -57.53 27.59 -8.09
C SER A 90 -57.45 28.43 -9.38
N THR A 91 -57.19 27.77 -10.53
CA THR A 91 -57.81 27.95 -11.87
C THR A 91 -56.91 27.26 -12.91
N ALA A 92 -57.37 26.64 -14.00
CA ALA A 92 -58.68 26.13 -14.42
C ALA A 92 -58.42 25.03 -15.50
N GLY A 93 -59.41 24.21 -15.88
CA GLY A 93 -59.30 23.27 -17.01
C GLY A 93 -60.02 21.94 -16.78
N THR A 94 -60.85 21.52 -17.75
CA THR A 94 -61.87 20.46 -17.61
C THR A 94 -61.70 19.37 -18.69
N GLU A 95 -62.45 18.26 -18.54
CA GLU A 95 -62.68 17.15 -19.50
C GLU A 95 -61.58 16.06 -19.60
N GLY A 96 -61.87 14.76 -19.69
CA GLY A 96 -63.15 14.04 -19.51
C GLY A 96 -63.09 12.53 -19.91
N GLY A 97 -63.66 11.62 -19.09
CA GLY A 97 -63.95 10.19 -19.39
C GLY A 97 -62.75 9.21 -19.51
N GLY A 98 -62.85 7.90 -19.21
CA GLY A 98 -63.93 7.08 -18.62
C GLY A 98 -63.64 5.55 -18.71
N GLY A 99 -64.15 4.73 -17.77
CA GLY A 99 -64.03 3.24 -17.73
C GLY A 99 -62.66 2.72 -17.21
N GLY A 100 -62.52 1.67 -16.38
CA GLY A 100 -63.29 0.42 -16.21
C GLY A 100 -62.53 -0.72 -16.92
N SER A 101 -62.17 -1.88 -16.34
CA SER A 101 -62.61 -2.54 -15.10
C SER A 101 -61.57 -3.56 -14.56
N ARG A 102 -61.87 -4.16 -13.40
CA ARG A 102 -61.05 -5.14 -12.66
C ARG A 102 -60.86 -6.49 -13.40
N GLY A 103 -59.76 -7.19 -13.08
CA GLY A 103 -59.57 -8.62 -13.36
C GLY A 103 -58.61 -9.26 -12.36
N LEU A 104 -59.12 -10.08 -11.45
CA LEU A 104 -58.39 -10.75 -10.36
C LEU A 104 -58.53 -12.26 -10.55
N PHE A 105 -57.43 -13.03 -10.63
CA PHE A 105 -57.46 -14.48 -10.39
C PHE A 105 -56.10 -15.02 -9.91
N CYS A 106 -56.17 -15.90 -8.91
CA CYS A 106 -55.06 -16.67 -8.34
C CYS A 106 -55.25 -18.17 -8.63
N PHE A 107 -54.26 -18.97 -8.19
CA PHE A 107 -54.16 -20.44 -8.31
C PHE A 107 -53.74 -20.96 -9.70
N SER A 108 -52.95 -22.03 -9.82
CA SER A 108 -52.47 -23.00 -8.80
C SER A 108 -51.10 -23.60 -9.18
N ALA A 109 -50.40 -24.15 -8.18
CA ALA A 109 -49.16 -24.91 -8.37
C ALA A 109 -49.39 -26.26 -9.09
N GLY A 110 -48.36 -26.74 -9.79
CA GLY A 110 -48.29 -28.09 -10.37
C GLY A 110 -46.82 -28.50 -10.50
N ALA A 111 -46.46 -29.65 -9.95
CA ALA A 111 -45.07 -30.02 -9.71
C ALA A 111 -44.47 -31.00 -10.73
N SER A 112 -43.15 -31.01 -10.80
CA SER A 112 -42.30 -32.18 -11.11
C SER A 112 -42.44 -32.86 -12.48
N ARG A 113 -41.36 -32.81 -13.27
CA ARG A 113 -40.57 -34.01 -13.61
C ARG A 113 -39.20 -33.67 -14.19
N SER A 114 -38.19 -34.35 -13.66
CA SER A 114 -36.83 -34.40 -14.21
C SER A 114 -36.78 -35.36 -15.40
N PHE A 115 -35.88 -35.09 -16.35
CA PHE A 115 -35.39 -36.11 -17.27
C PHE A 115 -33.90 -35.92 -17.55
N SER A 116 -33.13 -36.98 -17.32
CA SER A 116 -31.70 -37.07 -17.62
C SER A 116 -31.50 -37.82 -18.94
N GLY A 117 -30.56 -37.37 -19.77
CA GLY A 117 -30.17 -38.13 -20.96
C GLY A 117 -29.27 -37.31 -21.88
N GLY A 118 -27.96 -37.55 -21.83
CA GLY A 118 -27.03 -37.01 -22.82
C GLY A 118 -26.71 -38.05 -23.89
N SER A 119 -26.20 -37.59 -25.04
CA SER A 119 -25.07 -38.24 -25.72
C SER A 119 -24.51 -37.35 -26.83
N THR A 120 -23.32 -37.69 -27.31
CA THR A 120 -22.53 -36.93 -28.27
C THR A 120 -22.88 -37.25 -29.72
N ARG A 121 -22.68 -36.29 -30.65
CA ARG A 121 -21.84 -36.53 -31.84
C ARG A 121 -21.44 -35.28 -32.63
N THR A 122 -20.17 -35.29 -32.98
CA THR A 122 -19.43 -34.60 -34.04
C THR A 122 -20.19 -34.20 -35.31
N GLY A 123 -19.85 -33.04 -35.88
CA GLY A 123 -20.11 -32.69 -37.27
C GLY A 123 -19.17 -31.60 -37.81
N LEU A 124 -18.16 -31.97 -38.61
CA LEU A 124 -17.34 -31.00 -39.34
C LEU A 124 -18.12 -30.37 -40.51
N ARG A 125 -17.94 -29.07 -40.76
CA ARG A 125 -17.88 -28.53 -42.14
C ARG A 125 -17.00 -27.27 -42.22
N ARG A 126 -16.52 -27.00 -43.43
CA ARG A 126 -15.37 -26.13 -43.75
C ARG A 126 -15.76 -24.74 -44.29
N SER A 127 -14.86 -23.79 -44.03
CA SER A 127 -14.38 -22.71 -44.93
C SER A 127 -15.19 -21.44 -45.24
N ALA A 128 -14.39 -20.37 -45.45
CA ALA A 128 -14.65 -19.00 -45.91
C ALA A 128 -14.92 -17.96 -44.79
N ARG A 129 -14.35 -16.74 -44.81
CA ARG A 129 -13.39 -16.09 -45.75
C ARG A 129 -12.64 -14.97 -45.00
N THR A 130 -11.35 -14.77 -45.23
CA THR A 130 -10.59 -13.60 -44.73
C THR A 130 -10.48 -12.51 -45.81
N PRO A 131 -10.47 -11.21 -45.43
CA PRO A 131 -9.87 -10.14 -46.21
C PRO A 131 -8.43 -9.85 -45.73
N ARG A 132 -7.55 -9.45 -46.66
CA ARG A 132 -6.13 -9.13 -46.40
C ARG A 132 -5.91 -7.66 -46.01
N ARG A 133 -4.79 -7.40 -45.34
CA ARG A 133 -4.11 -6.08 -45.31
C ARG A 133 -3.47 -5.76 -46.67
N PRO A 134 -3.12 -4.49 -46.95
CA PRO A 134 -1.98 -4.13 -47.77
C PRO A 134 -0.73 -3.86 -46.91
N ASP A 135 0.43 -4.31 -47.39
CA ASP A 135 1.75 -3.97 -46.85
C ASP A 135 2.29 -2.66 -47.48
N ILE A 136 3.09 -1.91 -46.73
CA ILE A 136 4.15 -1.05 -47.32
C ILE A 136 5.44 -1.31 -46.57
N ALA A 137 6.45 -1.77 -47.31
CA ALA A 137 7.80 -2.03 -46.81
C ALA A 137 8.76 -0.87 -47.09
N SER A 138 9.84 -0.82 -46.32
CA SER A 138 10.90 0.19 -46.32
C SER A 138 11.75 0.24 -47.59
N ARG A 139 12.26 1.44 -47.94
CA ARG A 139 13.50 1.57 -48.73
C ARG A 139 14.22 2.91 -48.51
N ALA A 140 15.54 2.84 -48.41
CA ALA A 140 16.51 3.93 -48.36
C ALA A 140 17.83 3.43 -49.04
N PRO A 141 18.93 4.20 -49.14
CA PRO A 141 19.11 5.63 -49.41
C PRO A 141 20.06 5.91 -50.62
N ARG A 142 20.08 7.15 -51.12
CA ARG A 142 21.19 7.81 -51.90
C ARG A 142 21.03 9.33 -51.68
N GLY A 143 22.04 10.21 -51.66
CA GLY A 143 23.50 10.10 -51.74
C GLY A 143 24.14 11.45 -51.34
N ARG A 144 25.47 11.53 -51.17
CA ARG A 144 26.19 12.74 -50.72
C ARG A 144 26.25 13.84 -51.79
N ASN A 145 26.35 15.10 -51.37
CA ASN A 145 27.51 15.94 -51.76
C ASN A 145 27.80 17.09 -50.77
N LYS A 146 29.05 17.56 -50.78
CA LYS A 146 29.58 18.71 -50.01
C LYS A 146 29.63 19.94 -50.92
N GLU A 147 29.60 21.14 -50.36
CA GLU A 147 30.65 22.18 -50.60
C GLU A 147 30.59 23.35 -49.61
N ARG A 148 31.55 24.28 -49.70
CA ARG A 148 31.97 25.24 -48.64
C ARG A 148 31.98 26.71 -49.19
N PRO A 149 32.61 27.77 -48.60
CA PRO A 149 31.87 28.99 -48.26
C PRO A 149 32.46 30.34 -48.78
N SER A 150 31.91 31.46 -48.25
CA SER A 150 32.53 32.81 -48.12
C SER A 150 32.47 33.78 -49.32
N PRO A 151 32.73 35.10 -49.13
CA PRO A 151 32.32 36.02 -48.03
C PRO A 151 31.83 37.41 -48.54
N GLY A 152 31.46 38.33 -47.63
CA GLY A 152 31.25 39.76 -47.93
C GLY A 152 31.29 40.62 -46.67
N ALA A 153 31.91 41.81 -46.73
CA ALA A 153 32.21 42.66 -45.56
C ALA A 153 31.70 44.10 -45.73
N SER A 154 31.43 44.81 -44.62
CA SER A 154 31.91 46.21 -44.38
C SER A 154 31.33 46.84 -43.10
N LEU A 155 32.15 47.69 -42.48
CA LEU A 155 31.90 48.71 -41.44
C LEU A 155 32.09 50.10 -42.14
N PRO A 156 31.69 51.29 -41.62
CA PRO A 156 32.12 51.79 -40.29
C PRO A 156 31.26 52.86 -39.56
N SER A 157 31.65 53.17 -38.31
CA SER A 157 32.14 54.50 -37.83
C SER A 157 31.77 54.80 -36.35
N ALA A 158 32.45 55.77 -35.72
CA ALA A 158 32.57 55.91 -34.26
C ALA A 158 32.47 57.36 -33.73
N ALA A 159 32.19 57.52 -32.41
CA ALA A 159 32.54 58.65 -31.51
C ALA A 159 32.12 58.28 -30.05
N ILE A 160 32.97 58.27 -29.00
CA ILE A 160 33.50 59.40 -28.18
C ILE A 160 32.38 60.04 -27.31
N ALA A 161 32.46 60.25 -25.97
CA ALA A 161 33.47 59.97 -24.92
C ALA A 161 32.86 60.10 -23.49
N GLU A 162 33.60 59.64 -22.46
CA GLU A 162 33.71 60.14 -21.05
C GLU A 162 32.46 60.47 -20.19
N ALA A 163 32.52 60.66 -18.86
CA ALA A 163 33.24 60.02 -17.74
C ALA A 163 32.74 60.67 -16.43
N SER A 164 32.53 59.91 -15.34
CA SER A 164 32.76 60.32 -13.92
C SER A 164 31.96 59.49 -12.90
N SER A 165 32.65 59.12 -11.82
CA SER A 165 32.08 58.76 -10.50
C SER A 165 32.37 59.95 -9.55
N PRO A 166 31.72 60.12 -8.37
CA PRO A 166 32.00 59.24 -7.23
C PRO A 166 30.90 59.04 -6.15
N ALA A 167 31.20 58.13 -5.23
CA ALA A 167 30.85 58.11 -3.80
C ALA A 167 29.37 58.04 -3.32
N GLY A 168 28.95 56.82 -2.94
CA GLY A 168 28.71 56.49 -1.52
C GLY A 168 27.40 56.90 -0.85
N ASP A 169 26.56 55.90 -0.55
CA ASP A 169 25.95 55.78 0.79
C ASP A 169 25.73 54.29 1.14
N GLY A 170 25.89 53.96 2.43
CA GLY A 170 25.83 52.60 2.95
C GLY A 170 24.47 52.29 3.54
N ARG A 171 23.65 51.47 2.86
CA ARG A 171 22.46 50.86 3.47
C ARG A 171 22.40 49.36 3.22
N SER A 172 22.44 48.60 4.30
CA SER A 172 22.41 47.13 4.28
C SER A 172 21.17 46.62 3.56
N ARG A 173 21.34 46.19 2.31
CA ARG A 173 20.30 45.50 1.55
C ARG A 173 20.39 44.03 1.92
N VAL A 174 19.48 43.59 2.80
CA VAL A 174 19.26 42.16 3.05
C VAL A 174 18.98 41.53 1.71
N THR A 175 19.96 40.78 1.18
CA THR A 175 19.78 40.03 -0.05
C THR A 175 18.73 38.96 0.22
N SER A 176 17.62 39.05 -0.52
CA SER A 176 16.69 37.95 -0.65
C SER A 176 17.50 36.70 -0.97
N ARG A 177 17.48 35.71 -0.06
CA ARG A 177 18.03 34.40 -0.38
C ARG A 177 17.33 33.92 -1.65
N ASP A 178 18.10 33.64 -2.69
CA ASP A 178 17.58 32.97 -3.87
C ASP A 178 16.96 31.66 -3.41
N VAL A 179 15.63 31.62 -3.36
CA VAL A 179 14.89 30.38 -3.29
C VAL A 179 15.05 29.75 -4.66
N THR A 180 16.15 29.03 -4.86
CA THR A 180 16.34 28.16 -6.01
C THR A 180 15.09 27.29 -6.11
N ALA A 181 14.33 27.47 -7.19
CA ALA A 181 13.22 26.60 -7.50
C ALA A 181 13.71 25.14 -7.40
N PRO A 182 12.94 24.24 -6.77
CA PRO A 182 13.34 22.85 -6.66
C PRO A 182 13.68 22.34 -8.06
N ALA A 183 14.84 21.69 -8.19
CA ALA A 183 15.26 21.09 -9.45
C ALA A 183 14.11 20.24 -9.98
N ALA A 184 13.86 20.28 -11.30
CA ALA A 184 12.73 19.58 -11.91
C ALA A 184 12.88 18.07 -11.65
N MET A 185 12.22 17.59 -10.60
CA MET A 185 12.34 16.22 -10.12
C MET A 185 11.79 15.28 -11.20
N GLY A 186 12.50 14.18 -11.45
CA GLY A 186 12.06 13.17 -12.42
C GLY A 186 10.66 12.65 -12.09
N ALA A 187 9.95 12.13 -13.10
CA ALA A 187 8.58 11.64 -12.93
C ALA A 187 8.49 10.62 -11.78
N ARG A 188 7.58 10.89 -10.83
CA ARG A 188 7.30 10.05 -9.65
C ARG A 188 5.90 9.46 -9.72
N ARG A 189 5.73 8.27 -9.15
CA ARG A 189 4.47 7.53 -9.23
C ARG A 189 4.12 6.82 -7.94
N ALA A 190 2.91 7.03 -7.42
CA ALA A 190 2.37 6.23 -6.31
C ALA A 190 2.13 4.78 -6.76
N LEU A 191 2.57 3.81 -5.97
CA LEU A 191 2.54 2.37 -6.32
C LEU A 191 1.55 1.58 -5.48
N HIS A 192 1.74 1.58 -4.16
CA HIS A 192 0.96 0.75 -3.25
C HIS A 192 1.08 1.19 -1.80
N PHE A 193 0.17 0.68 -0.98
CA PHE A 193 0.29 0.65 0.47
C PHE A 193 0.50 -0.79 0.96
N VAL A 194 1.46 -0.99 1.86
CA VAL A 194 1.77 -2.29 2.47
C VAL A 194 0.92 -2.50 3.72
N PHE A 195 0.21 -3.61 3.80
CA PHE A 195 -0.60 -4.04 4.94
C PHE A 195 -0.07 -5.34 5.54
N LYS A 196 0.03 -5.42 6.87
CA LYS A 196 0.34 -6.65 7.59
C LYS A 196 -0.95 -7.42 7.88
N VAL A 197 -1.07 -8.66 7.45
CA VAL A 197 -2.33 -9.42 7.54
C VAL A 197 -2.17 -10.66 8.40
N GLY A 198 -3.13 -10.89 9.31
CA GLY A 198 -3.13 -12.04 10.24
C GLY A 198 -4.00 -13.21 9.79
N ASP A 199 -5.19 -12.93 9.24
CA ASP A 199 -6.10 -13.91 8.65
C ASP A 199 -6.11 -13.77 7.12
N ARG A 200 -5.15 -14.45 6.46
CA ARG A 200 -4.97 -14.42 5.00
C ARG A 200 -6.24 -14.83 4.23
N GLY A 201 -7.03 -15.77 4.76
CA GLY A 201 -8.26 -16.25 4.12
C GLY A 201 -9.37 -15.20 4.13
N ARG A 202 -9.66 -14.61 5.31
CA ARG A 202 -10.63 -13.49 5.40
C ARG A 202 -10.15 -12.28 4.62
N THR A 203 -8.85 -12.00 4.62
CA THR A 203 -8.26 -10.90 3.84
C THR A 203 -8.50 -11.13 2.34
N ALA A 204 -8.18 -12.31 1.81
CA ALA A 204 -8.43 -12.65 0.41
C ALA A 204 -9.92 -12.45 0.06
N ARG A 205 -10.83 -12.86 0.95
CA ARG A 205 -12.27 -12.62 0.80
C ARG A 205 -12.65 -11.13 0.72
N PHE A 206 -12.10 -10.30 1.61
CA PHE A 206 -12.35 -8.86 1.61
C PHE A 206 -11.90 -8.20 0.30
N TYR A 207 -10.66 -8.46 -0.14
CA TYR A 207 -10.14 -7.83 -1.35
C TYR A 207 -10.80 -8.38 -2.64
N ARG A 208 -11.00 -9.71 -2.75
CA ARG A 208 -11.58 -10.35 -3.96
C ARG A 208 -13.10 -10.20 -4.04
N GLU A 209 -13.84 -10.62 -3.01
CA GLU A 209 -15.32 -10.66 -3.05
C GLU A 209 -15.95 -9.31 -2.71
N LEU A 210 -15.48 -8.63 -1.65
CA LEU A 210 -16.07 -7.35 -1.23
C LEU A 210 -15.62 -6.21 -2.13
N LEU A 211 -14.32 -5.92 -2.19
CA LEU A 211 -13.81 -4.79 -2.98
C LEU A 211 -13.86 -5.04 -4.51
N GLY A 212 -13.83 -6.30 -4.95
CA GLY A 212 -13.77 -6.64 -6.38
C GLY A 212 -12.39 -6.45 -7.00
N MET A 213 -11.32 -6.56 -6.22
CA MET A 213 -9.93 -6.51 -6.70
C MET A 213 -9.45 -7.89 -7.16
N ASN A 214 -8.50 -7.92 -8.08
CA ASN A 214 -7.86 -9.14 -8.58
C ASN A 214 -6.53 -9.37 -7.87
N VAL A 215 -6.07 -10.63 -7.78
CA VAL A 215 -4.68 -10.93 -7.39
C VAL A 215 -3.78 -10.68 -8.59
N LEU A 216 -2.85 -9.74 -8.45
CA LEU A 216 -1.98 -9.30 -9.54
C LEU A 216 -0.70 -10.15 -9.60
N ARG A 217 -0.14 -10.50 -8.44
CA ARG A 217 0.98 -11.44 -8.28
C ARG A 217 1.06 -11.90 -6.82
N HIS A 218 1.62 -13.08 -6.62
CA HIS A 218 1.84 -13.69 -5.31
C HIS A 218 3.26 -14.25 -5.24
N GLU A 219 3.97 -14.00 -4.14
CA GLU A 219 5.32 -14.51 -3.89
C GLU A 219 5.44 -15.08 -2.47
N GLU A 220 6.12 -16.21 -2.34
CA GLU A 220 6.46 -16.86 -1.07
C GLU A 220 7.97 -16.73 -0.80
N PHE A 221 8.34 -16.42 0.44
CA PHE A 221 9.73 -16.19 0.87
C PHE A 221 10.03 -17.01 2.14
N GLU A 222 11.14 -17.73 2.16
CA GLU A 222 11.54 -18.56 3.32
C GLU A 222 12.28 -17.77 4.41
N GLU A 223 12.85 -16.61 4.09
CA GLU A 223 13.65 -15.76 4.99
C GLU A 223 13.10 -14.32 5.04
N GLY A 224 13.36 -13.63 6.16
CA GLY A 224 12.99 -12.23 6.36
C GLY A 224 13.62 -11.27 5.35
N CYS A 225 12.96 -10.16 5.05
CA CYS A 225 13.39 -9.25 3.99
C CYS A 225 14.53 -8.30 4.45
N LYS A 226 15.59 -8.17 3.63
CA LYS A 226 16.74 -7.27 3.88
C LYS A 226 16.37 -5.79 4.13
N ALA A 227 15.25 -5.31 3.57
CA ALA A 227 14.72 -3.94 3.78
C ALA A 227 13.50 -3.91 4.73
N ALA A 228 13.38 -4.93 5.60
CA ALA A 228 12.29 -5.11 6.55
C ALA A 228 10.88 -4.96 5.94
N CYS A 229 10.70 -5.31 4.66
CA CYS A 229 9.41 -5.17 3.96
C CYS A 229 8.28 -5.96 4.64
N ASN A 230 8.62 -7.03 5.35
CA ASN A 230 7.68 -7.84 6.13
C ASN A 230 7.52 -7.39 7.59
N GLY A 231 8.30 -6.39 8.04
CA GLY A 231 8.46 -5.99 9.43
C GLY A 231 9.71 -6.60 10.08
N PRO A 232 9.83 -6.53 11.42
CA PRO A 232 10.98 -7.02 12.18
C PRO A 232 10.91 -8.53 12.44
N TYR A 233 10.59 -9.34 11.42
CA TYR A 233 10.30 -10.77 11.57
C TYR A 233 11.19 -11.64 10.65
N ASP A 234 11.92 -12.57 11.26
CA ASP A 234 12.95 -13.39 10.60
C ASP A 234 12.42 -14.76 10.12
N GLY A 235 11.14 -14.87 9.81
CA GLY A 235 10.48 -16.12 9.43
C GLY A 235 9.95 -16.13 8.00
N LYS A 236 9.40 -17.29 7.58
CA LYS A 236 8.67 -17.43 6.31
C LYS A 236 7.55 -16.40 6.22
N TRP A 237 7.40 -15.77 5.06
CA TRP A 237 6.34 -14.79 4.78
C TRP A 237 5.93 -14.85 3.31
N SER A 238 4.75 -14.30 3.00
CA SER A 238 4.25 -14.18 1.64
C SER A 238 3.85 -12.75 1.33
N LYS A 239 4.03 -12.35 0.08
CA LYS A 239 3.59 -11.09 -0.50
C LYS A 239 2.48 -11.36 -1.50
N THR A 240 1.39 -10.60 -1.43
CA THR A 240 0.30 -10.69 -2.42
C THR A 240 -0.10 -9.29 -2.84
N MET A 241 0.02 -8.97 -4.12
CA MET A 241 -0.43 -7.68 -4.65
C MET A 241 -1.88 -7.83 -5.11
N VAL A 242 -2.76 -6.93 -4.66
CA VAL A 242 -4.18 -6.93 -5.05
C VAL A 242 -4.63 -5.53 -5.45
N GLY A 243 -5.38 -5.43 -6.56
CA GLY A 243 -5.83 -4.15 -7.09
C GLY A 243 -6.85 -4.27 -8.21
N TYR A 244 -7.31 -3.13 -8.72
CA TYR A 244 -8.29 -3.08 -9.83
C TYR A 244 -7.66 -3.28 -11.21
N GLY A 245 -6.33 -3.17 -11.33
CA GLY A 245 -5.60 -3.37 -12.58
C GLY A 245 -4.08 -3.44 -12.36
N PRO A 246 -3.28 -3.43 -13.44
CA PRO A 246 -1.82 -3.60 -13.36
C PRO A 246 -1.11 -2.54 -12.52
N GLU A 247 -0.07 -2.97 -11.80
CA GLU A 247 0.82 -2.11 -10.99
C GLU A 247 1.57 -1.04 -11.80
N ASP A 248 1.58 -1.12 -13.13
CA ASP A 248 2.14 -0.10 -14.03
C ASP A 248 1.37 1.23 -13.99
N ASN A 249 0.06 1.18 -13.71
CA ASN A 249 -0.87 2.31 -13.84
C ASN A 249 -2.00 2.35 -12.79
N HIS A 250 -2.00 1.45 -11.80
CA HIS A 250 -2.92 1.47 -10.65
C HIS A 250 -2.14 1.56 -9.34
N PHE A 251 -2.77 2.16 -8.33
CA PHE A 251 -2.37 2.06 -6.93
C PHE A 251 -2.99 0.79 -6.32
N VAL A 252 -2.16 -0.06 -5.72
CA VAL A 252 -2.57 -1.39 -5.26
C VAL A 252 -2.33 -1.58 -3.76
N ALA A 253 -2.85 -2.67 -3.19
CA ALA A 253 -2.48 -3.09 -1.84
C ALA A 253 -1.42 -4.20 -1.91
N GLU A 254 -0.33 -4.05 -1.14
CA GLU A 254 0.64 -5.10 -0.89
C GLU A 254 0.27 -5.80 0.43
N LEU A 255 -0.16 -7.05 0.37
CA LEU A 255 -0.55 -7.85 1.52
C LEU A 255 0.61 -8.71 1.99
N THR A 256 1.16 -8.39 3.16
CA THR A 256 2.25 -9.09 3.82
C THR A 256 1.69 -10.02 4.89
N TYR A 257 1.80 -11.33 4.66
CA TYR A 257 1.43 -12.36 5.63
C TYR A 257 2.70 -13.01 6.20
N ASN A 258 2.94 -12.89 7.50
CA ASN A 258 4.06 -13.55 8.18
C ASN A 258 3.57 -14.85 8.84
N TYR A 259 4.17 -15.99 8.50
CA TYR A 259 3.73 -17.27 9.04
C TYR A 259 3.92 -17.33 10.57
N GLY A 260 2.88 -17.77 11.28
CA GLY A 260 2.88 -17.84 12.74
C GLY A 260 2.57 -16.52 13.47
N ILE A 261 2.36 -15.41 12.74
CA ILE A 261 1.87 -14.15 13.31
C ILE A 261 0.40 -13.98 12.97
N GLY A 262 -0.44 -13.98 13.99
CA GLY A 262 -1.90 -14.00 13.81
C GLY A 262 -2.56 -12.64 13.96
N ASP A 263 -1.90 -11.67 14.58
CA ASP A 263 -2.47 -10.38 14.98
C ASP A 263 -1.41 -9.27 14.96
N TYR A 264 -1.86 -8.05 14.71
CA TYR A 264 -1.06 -6.83 14.70
C TYR A 264 -1.85 -5.71 15.38
N ARG A 265 -1.26 -5.03 16.38
CA ARG A 265 -1.91 -3.88 17.03
C ARG A 265 -2.02 -2.75 16.01
N LEU A 266 -3.24 -2.33 15.68
CA LEU A 266 -3.47 -1.12 14.90
C LEU A 266 -3.16 0.13 15.73
N GLY A 267 -2.53 1.12 15.10
CA GLY A 267 -2.23 2.41 15.67
C GLY A 267 -3.31 3.46 15.39
N ASN A 268 -2.92 4.75 15.42
CA ASN A 268 -3.70 5.86 14.86
C ASN A 268 -3.02 6.47 13.61
N ASP A 269 -1.98 5.79 13.10
CA ASP A 269 -1.13 6.22 11.99
C ASP A 269 -1.83 6.06 10.62
N PHE A 270 -2.46 4.91 10.36
CA PHE A 270 -3.25 4.67 9.17
C PHE A 270 -4.74 5.00 9.42
N LEU A 271 -5.26 6.01 8.70
CA LEU A 271 -6.64 6.49 8.88
C LEU A 271 -7.61 5.97 7.81
N GLY A 272 -7.10 5.41 6.71
CA GLY A 272 -7.86 4.62 5.75
C GLY A 272 -7.44 4.79 4.28
N ILE A 273 -7.93 3.91 3.41
CA ILE A 273 -7.94 4.12 1.95
C ILE A 273 -9.33 4.60 1.53
N THR A 274 -9.42 5.55 0.61
CA THR A 274 -10.69 5.93 -0.05
C THR A 274 -10.70 5.48 -1.49
N LEU A 275 -11.80 4.85 -1.91
CA LEU A 275 -12.01 4.40 -3.28
C LEU A 275 -13.47 4.56 -3.73
N VAL A 276 -13.68 4.66 -5.05
CA VAL A 276 -15.02 4.75 -5.65
C VAL A 276 -15.50 3.37 -6.05
N SER A 277 -16.57 2.85 -5.43
CA SER A 277 -17.20 1.62 -5.90
C SER A 277 -18.59 1.36 -5.33
N SER A 278 -19.63 1.73 -6.08
CA SER A 278 -20.99 1.26 -5.82
C SER A 278 -21.11 -0.27 -5.87
N GLN A 279 -20.24 -0.95 -6.63
CA GLN A 279 -20.19 -2.41 -6.68
C GLN A 279 -19.71 -2.99 -5.35
N ALA A 280 -18.64 -2.43 -4.76
CA ALA A 280 -18.12 -2.87 -3.46
C ALA A 280 -19.13 -2.63 -2.33
N VAL A 281 -19.83 -1.50 -2.34
CA VAL A 281 -20.94 -1.22 -1.41
C VAL A 281 -22.07 -2.25 -1.59
N SER A 282 -22.45 -2.60 -2.82
CA SER A 282 -23.41 -3.67 -3.10
C SER A 282 -22.92 -5.04 -2.60
N ASN A 283 -21.64 -5.37 -2.81
CA ASN A 283 -21.06 -6.64 -2.40
C ASN A 283 -21.04 -6.78 -0.89
N ALA A 284 -20.55 -5.76 -0.17
CA ALA A 284 -20.58 -5.71 1.29
C ALA A 284 -22.00 -5.93 1.85
N LYS A 285 -23.01 -5.21 1.31
CA LYS A 285 -24.43 -5.38 1.67
C LYS A 285 -24.92 -6.82 1.44
N LYS A 286 -24.59 -7.44 0.29
CA LYS A 286 -24.95 -8.85 -0.02
C LYS A 286 -24.23 -9.88 0.86
N MET A 287 -22.99 -9.60 1.24
CA MET A 287 -22.14 -10.47 2.06
C MET A 287 -22.44 -10.37 3.56
N GLY A 288 -23.28 -9.41 3.98
CA GLY A 288 -23.50 -9.08 5.39
C GLY A 288 -22.26 -8.47 6.06
N TRP A 289 -21.35 -7.86 5.30
CA TRP A 289 -20.16 -7.23 5.85
C TRP A 289 -20.55 -5.89 6.52
N PRO A 290 -20.04 -5.59 7.73
CA PRO A 290 -20.34 -4.32 8.40
C PRO A 290 -19.99 -3.11 7.51
N LEU A 291 -21.00 -2.26 7.29
CA LEU A 291 -20.85 -0.94 6.67
C LEU A 291 -21.42 0.12 7.60
N LYS A 292 -20.73 1.26 7.69
CA LYS A 292 -21.21 2.44 8.40
C LYS A 292 -21.18 3.63 7.45
N GLU A 293 -22.33 4.23 7.17
CA GLU A 293 -22.35 5.48 6.42
C GLU A 293 -21.78 6.60 7.31
N VAL A 294 -20.65 7.18 6.89
CA VAL A 294 -19.91 8.22 7.65
C VAL A 294 -20.19 9.63 7.15
N THR A 295 -20.63 9.75 5.90
CA THR A 295 -21.25 10.91 5.29
C THR A 295 -22.07 10.43 4.08
N THR A 296 -23.00 11.26 3.58
CA THR A 296 -23.93 10.88 2.51
C THR A 296 -23.22 10.23 1.32
N GLY A 297 -23.53 8.97 1.05
CA GLY A 297 -22.95 8.20 -0.06
C GLY A 297 -21.50 7.73 0.15
N VAL A 298 -20.97 7.76 1.38
CA VAL A 298 -19.64 7.24 1.72
C VAL A 298 -19.73 6.27 2.90
N PHE A 299 -19.36 5.02 2.65
CA PHE A 299 -19.44 3.92 3.63
C PHE A 299 -18.06 3.52 4.13
N GLU A 300 -17.85 3.58 5.43
CA GLU A 300 -16.71 2.95 6.13
C GLU A 300 -16.94 1.43 6.20
N ALA A 301 -15.95 0.68 5.73
CA ALA A 301 -15.82 -0.76 5.85
C ALA A 301 -14.44 -1.07 6.46
N GLU A 302 -14.35 -2.08 7.33
CA GLU A 302 -13.07 -2.49 7.90
C GLU A 302 -12.60 -3.81 7.27
N ALA A 303 -11.35 -3.84 6.82
CA ALA A 303 -10.66 -5.07 6.42
C ALA A 303 -10.23 -5.86 7.68
N PRO A 304 -9.98 -7.17 7.56
CA PRO A 304 -9.42 -7.96 8.65
C PRO A 304 -8.13 -7.33 9.20
N GLY A 305 -8.09 -7.09 10.52
CA GLY A 305 -7.05 -6.29 11.19
C GLY A 305 -7.47 -4.84 11.50
N GLY A 306 -8.69 -4.42 11.16
CA GLY A 306 -9.25 -3.10 11.49
C GLY A 306 -8.89 -1.99 10.50
N TYR A 307 -8.22 -2.30 9.38
CA TYR A 307 -7.82 -1.30 8.40
C TYR A 307 -9.05 -0.70 7.69
N LYS A 308 -9.19 0.62 7.74
CA LYS A 308 -10.35 1.33 7.23
C LYS A 308 -10.32 1.51 5.72
N PHE A 309 -11.45 1.26 5.09
CA PHE A 309 -11.75 1.56 3.69
C PHE A 309 -13.01 2.43 3.61
N TYR A 310 -12.92 3.57 2.94
CA TYR A 310 -14.06 4.45 2.67
C TYR A 310 -14.49 4.25 1.21
N LEU A 311 -15.70 3.71 1.05
CA LEU A 311 -16.29 3.37 -0.25
C LEU A 311 -17.25 4.48 -0.66
N GLU A 312 -16.92 5.27 -1.67
CA GLU A 312 -17.88 6.18 -2.29
C GLU A 312 -18.86 5.36 -3.15
N ASP A 313 -20.16 5.43 -2.84
CA ASP A 313 -21.24 4.72 -3.55
C ASP A 313 -21.59 5.42 -4.86
N LYS A 314 -20.60 5.48 -5.75
CA LYS A 314 -20.70 6.03 -7.11
C LYS A 314 -20.21 4.98 -8.11
N LYS A 315 -20.68 5.09 -9.34
CA LYS A 315 -20.27 4.21 -10.43
C LYS A 315 -18.78 4.41 -10.73
N GLN A 316 -18.03 3.31 -10.79
CA GLN A 316 -16.63 3.32 -11.23
C GLN A 316 -16.49 3.88 -12.65
N LEU A 317 -15.46 4.71 -12.84
CA LEU A 317 -15.01 5.16 -14.15
C LEU A 317 -14.04 4.12 -14.75
N LYS A 318 -13.43 4.43 -15.91
CA LYS A 318 -12.40 3.58 -16.53
C LYS A 318 -11.00 3.75 -15.92
N GLU A 319 -10.86 4.70 -15.01
CA GLU A 319 -9.63 5.03 -14.30
C GLU A 319 -9.52 4.22 -13.00
N ASP A 320 -8.36 4.27 -12.36
CA ASP A 320 -8.14 3.59 -11.08
C ASP A 320 -9.17 4.05 -10.03
N PRO A 321 -9.97 3.14 -9.44
CA PRO A 321 -10.94 3.51 -8.42
C PRO A 321 -10.32 4.00 -7.10
N VAL A 322 -9.03 3.76 -6.84
CA VAL A 322 -8.37 4.15 -5.58
C VAL A 322 -7.96 5.62 -5.61
N LEU A 323 -8.64 6.44 -4.78
CA LEU A 323 -8.46 7.89 -4.78
C LEU A 323 -7.30 8.35 -3.90
N LYS A 324 -7.20 7.82 -2.68
CA LYS A 324 -6.22 8.28 -1.69
C LYS A 324 -5.92 7.27 -0.57
N VAL A 325 -4.73 7.41 0.00
CA VAL A 325 -4.36 6.92 1.33
C VAL A 325 -4.43 8.10 2.31
N THR A 326 -5.01 7.92 3.49
CA THR A 326 -5.02 8.92 4.56
C THR A 326 -4.13 8.49 5.72
N LEU A 327 -3.15 9.32 6.07
CA LEU A 327 -2.22 9.13 7.18
C LEU A 327 -2.43 10.18 8.28
N GLY A 328 -2.32 9.72 9.53
CA GLY A 328 -2.36 10.54 10.73
C GLY A 328 -1.04 11.23 11.00
N VAL A 329 -1.04 12.54 11.23
CA VAL A 329 0.16 13.35 11.52
C VAL A 329 0.03 14.11 12.84
N SER A 330 1.13 14.35 13.54
CA SER A 330 1.12 15.18 14.76
C SER A 330 1.13 16.67 14.44
N ASP A 331 1.96 17.08 13.47
CA ASP A 331 2.09 18.46 12.99
C ASP A 331 1.88 18.49 11.46
N LEU A 332 0.72 19.02 11.04
CA LEU A 332 0.37 19.10 9.63
C LEU A 332 1.34 19.96 8.82
N GLN A 333 1.85 21.07 9.37
CA GLN A 333 2.72 21.97 8.62
C GLN A 333 4.11 21.37 8.44
N LYS A 334 4.66 20.73 9.48
CA LYS A 334 5.92 19.99 9.41
C LYS A 334 5.85 18.86 8.38
N SER A 335 4.77 18.09 8.39
CA SER A 335 4.59 16.96 7.46
C SER A 335 4.28 17.44 6.04
N VAL A 336 3.51 18.52 5.85
CA VAL A 336 3.36 19.16 4.53
C VAL A 336 4.71 19.64 3.98
N ASN A 337 5.54 20.32 4.77
CA ASN A 337 6.86 20.78 4.31
C ASN A 337 7.75 19.59 3.87
N TYR A 338 7.72 18.48 4.60
CA TYR A 338 8.47 17.27 4.21
C TYR A 338 7.97 16.68 2.88
N TRP A 339 6.67 16.45 2.77
CA TRP A 339 6.07 15.79 1.60
C TRP A 339 6.03 16.68 0.35
N SER A 340 5.83 17.99 0.52
CA SER A 340 5.85 19.00 -0.55
C SER A 340 7.28 19.41 -0.91
N ASP A 341 8.05 19.94 0.03
CA ASP A 341 9.25 20.71 -0.30
C ASP A 341 10.48 19.82 -0.47
N LEU A 342 10.55 18.70 0.26
CA LEU A 342 11.64 17.72 0.14
C LEU A 342 11.31 16.59 -0.83
N LEU A 343 10.07 16.09 -0.81
CA LEU A 343 9.64 15.01 -1.70
C LEU A 343 8.93 15.47 -2.98
N GLY A 344 8.66 16.77 -3.15
CA GLY A 344 8.18 17.31 -4.42
C GLY A 344 6.73 16.96 -4.77
N MET A 345 5.88 16.62 -3.79
CA MET A 345 4.45 16.46 -4.05
C MET A 345 3.76 17.82 -4.22
N LYS A 346 2.92 17.93 -5.24
CA LYS A 346 1.99 19.07 -5.38
C LYS A 346 0.93 19.00 -4.29
N ILE A 347 0.65 20.12 -3.65
CA ILE A 347 -0.52 20.28 -2.77
C ILE A 347 -1.74 20.53 -3.65
N TYR A 348 -2.77 19.70 -3.49
CA TYR A 348 -4.06 19.78 -4.18
C TYR A 348 -5.10 20.52 -3.33
N GLU A 349 -5.12 20.24 -2.03
CA GLU A 349 -6.05 20.85 -1.08
C GLU A 349 -5.32 21.11 0.25
N LYS A 350 -5.65 22.21 0.93
CA LYS A 350 -5.31 22.45 2.33
C LYS A 350 -6.55 22.97 3.05
N ASP A 351 -6.93 22.33 4.14
CA ASP A 351 -8.08 22.66 4.96
C ASP A 351 -7.60 22.83 6.41
N GLU A 352 -7.29 24.06 6.78
CA GLU A 352 -6.74 24.38 8.10
C GLU A 352 -7.79 24.22 9.21
N GLY A 353 -9.08 24.41 8.90
CA GLY A 353 -10.18 24.18 9.84
C GLY A 353 -10.34 22.70 10.20
N LYS A 354 -10.10 21.78 9.25
CA LYS A 354 -10.10 20.33 9.47
C LYS A 354 -8.71 19.74 9.74
N GLN A 355 -7.67 20.57 9.83
CA GLN A 355 -6.27 20.17 9.96
C GLN A 355 -5.88 19.04 8.98
N ARG A 356 -6.12 19.28 7.69
CA ARG A 356 -5.94 18.31 6.61
C ARG A 356 -5.25 18.91 5.38
N ALA A 357 -4.41 18.14 4.69
CA ALA A 357 -3.87 18.47 3.38
C ALA A 357 -3.95 17.26 2.44
N LEU A 358 -4.17 17.50 1.14
CA LEU A 358 -4.17 16.49 0.09
C LEU A 358 -3.00 16.77 -0.86
N LEU A 359 -2.15 15.78 -1.09
CA LEU A 359 -0.91 15.88 -1.87
C LEU A 359 -0.83 14.77 -2.93
N GLY A 360 0.01 14.96 -3.95
CA GLY A 360 0.32 13.91 -4.92
C GLY A 360 1.27 14.36 -6.03
N TYR A 361 1.72 13.42 -6.87
CA TYR A 361 2.63 13.71 -7.98
C TYR A 361 1.93 14.06 -9.30
N ALA A 362 0.74 13.52 -9.54
CA ALA A 362 -0.04 13.81 -10.75
C ALA A 362 -1.55 13.71 -10.48
N ASP A 363 -2.32 14.41 -11.30
CA ASP A 363 -3.77 14.54 -11.15
C ASP A 363 -4.47 13.17 -11.26
N ASN A 364 -3.95 12.26 -12.08
CA ASN A 364 -4.46 10.90 -12.33
C ASN A 364 -3.87 9.79 -11.44
N GLN A 365 -3.11 10.12 -10.38
CA GLN A 365 -2.60 9.14 -9.43
C GLN A 365 -3.37 9.16 -8.10
N CYS A 366 -3.34 8.04 -7.36
CA CYS A 366 -3.73 7.99 -5.95
C CYS A 366 -2.99 9.09 -5.15
N LYS A 367 -3.73 9.81 -4.31
CA LYS A 367 -3.24 10.94 -3.51
C LYS A 367 -2.83 10.49 -2.10
N LEU A 368 -1.99 11.29 -1.46
CA LEU A 368 -1.69 11.19 -0.04
C LEU A 368 -2.47 12.28 0.70
N GLU A 369 -3.35 11.89 1.62
CA GLU A 369 -4.00 12.81 2.53
C GLU A 369 -3.31 12.75 3.90
N LEU A 370 -2.82 13.90 4.36
CA LEU A 370 -2.30 14.08 5.70
C LEU A 370 -3.39 14.71 6.55
N LYS A 371 -3.69 14.13 7.72
CA LYS A 371 -4.71 14.64 8.64
C LYS A 371 -4.20 14.62 10.07
N SER A 372 -4.32 15.73 10.79
CA SER A 372 -3.87 15.77 12.18
C SER A 372 -4.68 14.81 13.05
N VAL A 373 -3.98 14.07 13.92
CA VAL A 373 -4.59 13.23 14.97
C VAL A 373 -4.74 13.96 16.31
N GLY A 374 -4.35 15.24 16.38
CA GLY A 374 -4.45 16.05 17.60
C GLY A 374 -3.48 15.67 18.72
N GLY A 375 -2.44 14.88 18.42
CA GLY A 375 -1.50 14.36 19.40
C GLY A 375 -0.38 13.55 18.74
N ALA A 376 0.29 12.69 19.52
CA ALA A 376 1.31 11.80 19.00
C ALA A 376 0.72 10.70 18.09
N VAL A 377 1.50 10.29 17.10
CA VAL A 377 1.20 9.14 16.24
C VAL A 377 1.69 7.85 16.93
N ASP A 378 0.78 6.91 17.19
CA ASP A 378 1.09 5.51 17.50
C ASP A 378 1.02 4.70 16.21
N HIS A 379 2.12 4.05 15.85
CA HIS A 379 2.23 3.14 14.70
C HIS A 379 1.74 1.72 15.00
N GLY A 380 1.50 1.37 16.27
CA GLY A 380 1.13 0.01 16.62
C GLY A 380 2.23 -1.00 16.28
N THR A 381 1.83 -2.21 15.88
CA THR A 381 2.68 -3.14 15.11
C THR A 381 2.15 -3.36 13.69
N ALA A 382 0.92 -2.92 13.41
CA ALA A 382 0.24 -3.00 12.12
C ALA A 382 0.70 -1.95 11.10
N PHE A 383 1.54 -0.98 11.48
CA PHE A 383 2.02 0.09 10.59
C PHE A 383 2.39 -0.43 9.20
N GLY A 384 1.93 0.31 8.20
CA GLY A 384 2.22 0.02 6.80
C GLY A 384 3.44 0.76 6.29
N ARG A 385 3.58 0.75 4.96
CA ARG A 385 4.57 1.50 4.21
C ARG A 385 3.91 1.98 2.92
N ILE A 386 4.08 3.24 2.55
CA ILE A 386 3.64 3.73 1.24
C ILE A 386 4.82 3.71 0.26
N ALA A 387 4.58 3.26 -0.97
CA ALA A 387 5.63 3.10 -1.97
C ALA A 387 5.43 4.02 -3.18
N PHE A 388 6.54 4.58 -3.66
CA PHE A 388 6.63 5.41 -4.84
C PHE A 388 7.74 4.91 -5.76
N SER A 389 7.57 5.02 -7.07
CA SER A 389 8.70 4.92 -7.99
C SER A 389 9.22 6.29 -8.42
N CYS A 390 10.49 6.31 -8.82
CA CYS A 390 11.16 7.40 -9.53
C CYS A 390 12.15 6.79 -10.53
N ALA A 391 12.73 7.59 -11.43
CA ALA A 391 13.87 7.13 -12.23
C ALA A 391 15.00 6.64 -11.29
N LYS A 392 15.69 5.55 -11.65
CA LYS A 392 16.73 4.94 -10.82
C LYS A 392 17.80 5.92 -10.35
N GLU A 393 18.18 6.87 -11.21
CA GLU A 393 19.22 7.88 -10.97
C GLU A 393 18.79 8.95 -9.94
N GLU A 394 17.51 9.00 -9.56
CA GLU A 394 17.00 9.87 -8.49
C GLU A 394 17.24 9.27 -7.10
N LEU A 395 17.33 7.94 -6.93
CA LEU A 395 17.47 7.32 -5.61
C LEU A 395 18.69 7.83 -4.81
N PRO A 396 19.91 7.96 -5.39
CA PRO A 396 21.05 8.54 -4.68
C PRO A 396 20.85 10.03 -4.37
N LYS A 397 20.10 10.77 -5.20
CA LYS A 397 19.80 12.19 -4.97
C LYS A 397 18.84 12.38 -3.81
N ILE A 398 17.82 11.52 -3.69
CA ILE A 398 16.90 11.52 -2.55
C ILE A 398 17.65 11.16 -1.27
N GLU A 399 18.52 10.13 -1.28
CA GLU A 399 19.33 9.79 -0.11
C GLU A 399 20.27 10.94 0.31
N ALA A 400 20.90 11.61 -0.66
CA ALA A 400 21.75 12.78 -0.39
C ALA A 400 20.95 13.97 0.16
N LEU A 401 19.74 14.23 -0.36
CA LEU A 401 18.84 15.27 0.15
C LEU A 401 18.42 14.97 1.59
N MET A 402 17.99 13.74 1.88
CA MET A 402 17.58 13.36 3.23
C MET A 402 18.73 13.46 4.24
N LYS A 403 19.97 13.15 3.84
CA LYS A 403 21.17 13.42 4.66
C LYS A 403 21.41 14.91 4.87
N LYS A 404 21.31 15.73 3.82
CA LYS A 404 21.52 17.19 3.87
C LYS A 404 20.51 17.87 4.81
N GLU A 405 19.24 17.47 4.74
CA GLU A 405 18.14 18.03 5.54
C GLU A 405 17.96 17.32 6.89
N ASN A 406 18.91 16.47 7.30
CA ASN A 406 18.92 15.71 8.56
C ASN A 406 17.63 14.90 8.81
N GLN A 407 17.06 14.32 7.75
CA GLN A 407 15.86 13.49 7.78
C GLN A 407 16.19 12.01 8.01
N LYS A 408 15.19 11.24 8.46
CA LYS A 408 15.39 9.84 8.82
C LYS A 408 15.42 8.93 7.59
N ILE A 409 16.58 8.33 7.35
CA ILE A 409 16.73 7.16 6.47
C ILE A 409 16.66 5.91 7.35
N LEU A 410 15.75 4.98 7.01
CA LEU A 410 15.61 3.67 7.67
C LEU A 410 16.48 2.61 6.98
N THR A 411 16.57 2.67 5.64
CA THR A 411 17.43 1.80 4.84
C THR A 411 18.06 2.63 3.73
N PRO A 412 19.40 2.80 3.72
CA PRO A 412 20.15 3.39 2.60
C PRO A 412 19.95 2.61 1.30
N LEU A 413 20.44 3.15 0.18
CA LEU A 413 20.28 2.53 -1.14
C LEU A 413 20.74 1.07 -1.15
N VAL A 414 19.80 0.16 -1.40
CA VAL A 414 20.02 -1.29 -1.36
C VAL A 414 19.33 -1.97 -2.55
N SER A 415 19.98 -3.01 -3.09
CA SER A 415 19.39 -3.90 -4.08
C SER A 415 18.59 -5.01 -3.38
N LEU A 416 17.36 -5.25 -3.85
CA LEU A 416 16.47 -6.31 -3.37
C LEU A 416 16.15 -7.28 -4.50
N ASP A 417 16.41 -8.55 -4.24
CA ASP A 417 16.10 -9.66 -5.14
C ASP A 417 14.73 -10.23 -4.82
N THR A 418 13.96 -10.58 -5.85
CA THR A 418 12.74 -11.39 -5.71
C THR A 418 12.93 -12.68 -6.51
N PRO A 419 12.69 -13.88 -5.94
CA PRO A 419 12.97 -15.14 -6.63
C PRO A 419 12.34 -15.22 -8.02
N GLY A 420 13.17 -15.43 -9.05
CA GLY A 420 12.73 -15.53 -10.44
C GLY A 420 12.27 -14.22 -11.10
N LYS A 421 12.44 -13.06 -10.45
CA LYS A 421 12.03 -11.73 -10.96
C LYS A 421 13.20 -10.74 -10.97
N ALA A 422 12.96 -9.53 -11.47
CA ALA A 422 13.98 -8.49 -11.56
C ALA A 422 14.44 -8.01 -10.17
N THR A 423 15.75 -7.84 -10.00
CA THR A 423 16.33 -7.14 -8.84
C THR A 423 16.02 -5.64 -8.95
N VAL A 424 15.42 -5.08 -7.89
CA VAL A 424 15.10 -3.65 -7.79
C VAL A 424 16.07 -2.94 -6.85
N GLN A 425 16.20 -1.63 -6.98
CA GLN A 425 16.92 -0.79 -6.01
C GLN A 425 15.94 0.09 -5.26
N VAL A 426 16.09 0.15 -3.93
CA VAL A 426 15.21 0.94 -3.05
C VAL A 426 16.00 1.78 -2.05
N ILE A 427 15.36 2.84 -1.57
CA ILE A 427 15.67 3.51 -0.30
C ILE A 427 14.41 3.48 0.57
N ILE A 428 14.56 3.29 1.88
CA ILE A 428 13.46 3.38 2.84
C ILE A 428 13.69 4.58 3.76
N LEU A 429 12.72 5.48 3.81
CA LEU A 429 12.71 6.68 4.63
C LEU A 429 11.68 6.56 5.75
N ALA A 430 11.81 7.39 6.78
CA ALA A 430 10.73 7.73 7.69
C ALA A 430 10.41 9.23 7.55
N ASP A 431 9.13 9.56 7.55
CA ASP A 431 8.64 10.94 7.55
C ASP A 431 8.76 11.58 8.95
N PRO A 432 8.34 12.85 9.14
CA PRO A 432 8.49 13.56 10.41
C PRO A 432 7.71 13.00 11.60
N ASP A 433 6.74 12.13 11.35
CA ASP A 433 5.92 11.41 12.34
C ASP A 433 6.37 9.94 12.52
N GLY A 434 7.05 9.38 11.51
CA GLY A 434 7.60 8.01 11.53
C GLY A 434 7.06 7.10 10.44
N HIS A 435 6.18 7.59 9.55
CA HIS A 435 5.59 6.79 8.48
C HIS A 435 6.66 6.29 7.53
N GLU A 436 6.66 4.99 7.24
CA GLU A 436 7.65 4.39 6.34
C GLU A 436 7.33 4.69 4.87
N ILE A 437 8.35 5.08 4.12
CA ILE A 437 8.26 5.41 2.69
C ILE A 437 9.28 4.59 1.91
N CYS A 438 8.83 3.86 0.89
CA CYS A 438 9.71 3.24 -0.10
C CYS A 438 9.83 4.13 -1.33
N PHE A 439 11.04 4.45 -1.77
CA PHE A 439 11.29 4.84 -3.16
C PHE A 439 12.02 3.72 -3.89
N VAL A 440 11.53 3.35 -5.08
CA VAL A 440 12.10 2.29 -5.94
C VAL A 440 12.39 2.82 -7.35
N GLY A 441 13.41 2.28 -8.02
CA GLY A 441 13.67 2.58 -9.44
C GLY A 441 12.55 2.03 -10.33
N ASP A 442 11.85 2.90 -11.06
CA ASP A 442 10.64 2.56 -11.85
C ASP A 442 10.94 1.49 -12.91
N GLU A 443 12.08 1.57 -13.58
CA GLU A 443 12.41 0.71 -14.72
C GLU A 443 12.45 -0.78 -14.30
N ALA A 444 13.19 -1.08 -13.23
CA ALA A 444 13.25 -2.43 -12.67
C ALA A 444 11.95 -2.82 -11.95
N PHE A 445 11.24 -1.85 -11.35
CA PHE A 445 9.95 -2.12 -10.72
C PHE A 445 8.92 -2.59 -11.74
N ARG A 446 8.85 -2.01 -12.94
CA ARG A 446 7.94 -2.47 -14.02
C ARG A 446 8.20 -3.90 -14.46
N ASP A 447 9.47 -4.32 -14.48
CA ASP A 447 9.81 -5.72 -14.78
C ASP A 447 9.43 -6.67 -13.64
N LEU A 448 9.57 -6.24 -12.38
CA LEU A 448 9.16 -6.98 -11.18
C LEU A 448 7.62 -7.10 -11.06
N SER A 449 6.90 -6.03 -11.36
CA SER A 449 5.47 -5.83 -11.08
C SER A 449 4.53 -6.28 -12.21
N LYS A 450 5.02 -7.12 -13.12
CA LYS A 450 4.19 -7.72 -14.17
C LYS A 450 3.12 -8.61 -13.54
N VAL A 451 1.89 -8.44 -14.00
CA VAL A 451 0.75 -9.25 -13.58
C VAL A 451 1.01 -10.72 -13.94
N ASP A 452 0.94 -11.60 -12.96
CA ASP A 452 1.00 -13.05 -13.14
C ASP A 452 -0.41 -13.57 -13.43
N PRO A 453 -0.70 -14.15 -14.61
CA PRO A 453 -2.01 -14.72 -14.91
C PRO A 453 -2.40 -15.89 -14.01
N ASN A 454 -1.47 -16.42 -13.20
CA ASN A 454 -1.71 -17.46 -12.20
C ASN A 454 -1.82 -16.90 -10.77
N GLY A 455 -1.80 -15.57 -10.57
CA GLY A 455 -1.74 -14.93 -9.25
C GLY A 455 -2.78 -15.47 -8.25
N ASP A 456 -4.06 -15.53 -8.66
CA ASP A 456 -5.14 -16.13 -7.87
C ASP A 456 -4.85 -17.60 -7.50
N LYS A 457 -4.41 -18.41 -8.47
CA LYS A 457 -4.11 -19.83 -8.25
C LYS A 457 -2.93 -20.02 -7.29
N LEU A 458 -1.88 -19.21 -7.42
CA LEU A 458 -0.70 -19.26 -6.55
C LEU A 458 -1.08 -18.94 -5.09
N LEU A 459 -1.91 -17.92 -4.87
CA LEU A 459 -2.43 -17.59 -3.55
C LEU A 459 -3.33 -18.71 -3.00
N ASP A 460 -4.27 -19.23 -3.82
CA ASP A 460 -5.21 -20.27 -3.40
C ASP A 460 -4.47 -21.59 -3.07
N ASP A 461 -3.46 -21.99 -3.86
CA ASP A 461 -2.55 -23.11 -3.56
C ASP A 461 -1.77 -22.88 -2.25
N ALA A 462 -1.21 -21.68 -2.06
CA ALA A 462 -0.43 -21.33 -0.87
C ALA A 462 -1.27 -21.25 0.41
N MET A 463 -2.55 -20.88 0.30
CA MET A 463 -3.52 -20.98 1.40
C MET A 463 -3.90 -22.43 1.70
N ALA A 464 -4.12 -23.27 0.67
CA ALA A 464 -4.43 -24.69 0.87
C ALA A 464 -3.27 -25.49 1.49
N ALA A 465 -2.02 -25.10 1.23
CA ALA A 465 -0.83 -25.69 1.83
C ALA A 465 -0.54 -25.21 3.26
N ASP A 466 -1.14 -24.10 3.70
CA ASP A 466 -0.85 -23.44 4.97
C ASP A 466 -1.57 -24.11 6.16
N LYS A 467 -0.77 -24.66 7.07
CA LYS A 467 -1.24 -25.36 8.28
C LYS A 467 -1.25 -24.47 9.53
N SER A 468 -1.10 -23.16 9.36
CA SER A 468 -1.07 -22.20 10.47
C SER A 468 -2.31 -22.27 11.34
N ASP A 469 -3.52 -22.41 10.79
CA ASP A 469 -4.75 -22.50 11.59
C ASP A 469 -4.74 -23.68 12.56
N THR A 470 -4.30 -24.85 12.09
CA THR A 470 -4.07 -26.05 12.92
C THR A 470 -3.04 -25.78 14.02
N TRP A 471 -1.97 -25.05 13.70
CA TRP A 471 -0.95 -24.66 14.68
C TRP A 471 -1.49 -23.65 15.72
N PHE A 472 -2.20 -22.60 15.29
CA PHE A 472 -2.83 -21.61 16.18
C PHE A 472 -3.83 -22.28 17.13
N ALA A 473 -4.68 -23.17 16.60
CA ALA A 473 -5.62 -23.95 17.39
C ALA A 473 -4.92 -24.84 18.43
N ALA A 474 -3.86 -25.55 18.04
CA ALA A 474 -3.06 -26.36 18.97
C ALA A 474 -2.37 -25.50 20.07
N GLN A 475 -1.96 -24.28 19.73
CA GLN A 475 -1.40 -23.30 20.68
C GLN A 475 -2.47 -22.55 21.49
N LYS A 476 -3.77 -22.83 21.29
CA LYS A 476 -4.91 -22.09 21.88
C LYS A 476 -4.87 -20.58 21.62
N LYS A 477 -4.24 -20.16 20.52
CA LYS A 477 -4.16 -18.77 20.06
C LYS A 477 -5.19 -18.54 18.95
N LYS A 478 -5.62 -17.30 18.78
CA LYS A 478 -6.50 -16.88 17.66
C LYS A 478 -5.72 -15.98 16.69
N LYS A 479 -6.09 -16.02 15.42
CA LYS A 479 -5.79 -14.96 14.46
C LYS A 479 -6.74 -13.79 14.68
N ALA A 480 -6.32 -12.59 14.27
CA ALA A 480 -7.12 -11.38 14.27
C ALA A 480 -8.34 -11.54 13.36
N SER A 481 -9.52 -11.56 13.96
CA SER A 481 -10.76 -11.25 13.28
C SER A 481 -11.08 -9.77 13.51
N ALA A 482 -11.50 -9.07 12.46
CA ALA A 482 -12.35 -7.89 12.63
C ALA A 482 -13.63 -8.28 13.40
#